data_AF-A0A7J6GMC4-F1
#
_entry.id   AF-A0A7J6GMC4-F1
#
_cell.length_a   1.000
_cell.length_b   1.000
_cell.length_c   1.000
_cell.angle_alpha   90.00
_cell.angle_beta   90.00
_cell.angle_gamma   90.00
#
_symmetry.space_group_name_H-M   'P 1'
#
loop_
_entity.id
_entity.type
_entity.pdbx_description
1 polymer ?
#
loop_
_entity_poly.entity_id
_entity_poly.type
_entity_poly.pdbx_seq_one_letter_code
_entity_poly.pdbx_strand_id
1 'polypeptide(L)'
;MAKDLSTEELESKLKIIVPINNKVSKPSVNPQNAKNKPVKGVNPPCYIANVNRFVEEILDKTSALLLTEISEESIKQHGEQLGTVVSNNVKSRLISELNSTTTTFKNAAYTEGFHAGVQHHPKRTY
;
A
#
# COMPACT_ATOMS: atom_id res chain seq x y z
N MET A 1 -3.27 48.59 10.14
CA MET A 1 -2.21 48.35 11.14
C MET A 1 -2.32 46.91 11.59
N ALA A 2 -1.33 46.10 11.20
CA ALA A 2 -1.13 44.74 11.71
C ALA A 2 -0.64 44.79 13.16
N LYS A 3 -0.88 43.69 13.88
CA LYS A 3 -0.17 43.17 15.06
C LYS A 3 -1.02 42.02 15.61
N ASP A 4 -0.53 40.88 16.03
CA ASP A 4 0.70 40.14 15.79
C ASP A 4 0.41 38.82 16.54
N LEU A 5 0.78 37.70 15.94
CA LEU A 5 0.51 36.38 16.48
C LEU A 5 1.44 36.17 17.70
N SER A 6 0.88 36.12 18.91
CA SER A 6 1.66 35.85 20.11
C SER A 6 1.90 34.33 20.26
N THR A 7 3.18 34.01 20.16
CA THR A 7 3.91 32.74 20.15
C THR A 7 3.81 31.85 21.40
N GLU A 8 2.73 31.93 22.19
CA GLU A 8 2.60 31.16 23.44
C GLU A 8 1.65 29.95 23.34
N GLU A 9 0.92 29.80 22.24
CA GLU A 9 -0.11 28.74 22.10
C GLU A 9 0.35 27.52 21.28
N LEU A 10 1.60 27.50 20.79
CA LEU A 10 2.19 26.38 20.03
C LEU A 10 3.16 25.49 20.83
N GLU A 11 3.55 25.88 22.04
CA GLU A 11 4.49 25.11 22.89
C GLU A 11 3.80 24.04 23.76
N SER A 12 2.46 24.04 23.89
CA SER A 12 1.75 23.10 24.79
C SER A 12 1.38 21.74 24.17
N LYS A 13 1.68 21.49 22.88
CA LYS A 13 1.26 20.24 22.19
C LYS A 13 2.39 19.30 21.76
N LEU A 14 3.65 19.59 22.12
CA LEU A 14 4.82 18.82 21.67
C LEU A 14 5.54 17.99 22.75
N LYS A 15 4.85 17.57 23.82
CA LYS A 15 5.51 16.78 24.88
C LYS A 15 4.72 15.55 25.33
N ILE A 16 4.68 14.53 24.48
CA ILE A 16 4.48 13.14 24.94
C ILE A 16 5.75 12.35 24.62
N ILE A 17 6.51 12.15 25.69
CA ILE A 17 7.80 11.46 25.74
C ILE A 17 7.55 9.95 25.79
N VAL A 18 8.17 9.23 24.85
CA VAL A 18 8.31 7.78 24.83
C VAL A 18 9.35 7.37 25.89
N PRO A 19 9.07 6.45 26.83
CA PRO A 19 10.10 5.90 27.68
C PRO A 19 10.89 4.80 26.94
N ILE A 20 12.11 5.16 26.53
CA ILE A 20 13.14 4.26 26.00
C ILE A 20 13.78 3.53 27.20
N ASN A 21 13.60 2.21 27.30
CA ASN A 21 14.29 1.38 28.27
C ASN A 21 15.64 0.92 27.72
N ASN A 22 16.71 1.62 28.12
CA ASN A 22 18.08 1.24 27.87
C ASN A 22 18.51 0.10 28.81
N LYS A 23 18.64 -1.12 28.29
CA LYS A 23 19.53 -2.14 28.88
C LYS A 23 20.63 -2.52 27.88
N VAL A 24 21.78 -1.89 28.08
CA VAL A 24 23.08 -2.28 27.53
C VAL A 24 23.51 -3.59 28.18
N SER A 25 23.76 -4.62 27.38
CA SER A 25 24.53 -5.81 27.77
C SER A 25 25.52 -6.16 26.65
N LYS A 26 26.76 -6.45 27.07
CA LYS A 26 28.03 -6.52 26.32
C LYS A 26 28.01 -7.40 25.05
N PRO A 27 28.88 -7.09 24.06
CA PRO A 27 29.16 -7.99 22.94
C PRO A 27 30.17 -9.07 23.38
N SER A 28 29.75 -10.34 23.39
CA SER A 28 30.68 -11.47 23.49
C SER A 28 30.92 -12.01 22.08
N VAL A 29 32.07 -11.67 21.52
CA VAL A 29 32.59 -12.23 20.27
C VAL A 29 33.01 -13.67 20.52
N ASN A 30 32.46 -14.62 19.76
CA ASN A 30 33.27 -15.76 19.29
C ASN A 30 32.74 -16.25 17.93
N PRO A 31 33.61 -16.42 16.90
CA PRO A 31 33.20 -16.75 15.55
C PRO A 31 33.30 -18.26 15.31
N GLN A 32 32.21 -18.89 14.86
CA GLN A 32 32.32 -20.22 14.27
C GLN A 32 31.25 -20.48 13.20
N ASN A 33 31.69 -20.29 11.96
CA ASN A 33 31.47 -21.12 10.79
C ASN A 33 30.08 -21.72 10.49
N ALA A 34 29.63 -21.33 9.29
CA ALA A 34 29.11 -22.20 8.24
C ALA A 34 27.62 -22.55 8.23
N LYS A 35 26.97 -22.04 7.17
CA LYS A 35 25.72 -22.50 6.56
C LYS A 35 24.48 -22.43 7.46
N ASN A 36 24.01 -21.20 7.68
CA ASN A 36 22.58 -20.95 7.82
C ASN A 36 21.89 -21.30 6.50
N LYS A 37 21.54 -22.58 6.35
CA LYS A 37 20.46 -23.04 5.49
C LYS A 37 19.25 -22.15 5.84
N PRO A 38 18.60 -21.46 4.91
CA PRO A 38 17.45 -20.65 5.27
C PRO A 38 16.44 -21.59 5.93
N VAL A 39 16.16 -21.29 7.21
CA VAL A 39 15.05 -21.88 7.95
C VAL A 39 13.85 -21.79 7.03
N LYS A 40 13.08 -22.89 6.92
CA LYS A 40 11.88 -23.02 6.09
C LYS A 40 10.84 -21.99 6.57
N GLY A 41 11.07 -20.74 6.21
CA GLY A 41 10.19 -19.62 6.44
C GLY A 41 9.07 -19.79 5.44
N VAL A 42 7.86 -19.96 5.96
CA VAL A 42 6.65 -19.64 5.22
C VAL A 42 6.90 -18.27 4.61
N ASN A 43 7.03 -18.19 3.29
CA ASN A 43 7.13 -16.90 2.63
C ASN A 43 5.88 -16.12 3.07
N PRO A 44 6.03 -14.91 3.64
CA PRO A 44 4.87 -14.12 3.97
C PRO A 44 4.04 -13.94 2.69
N PRO A 45 2.70 -14.04 2.78
CA PRO A 45 1.84 -13.91 1.60
C PRO A 45 2.15 -12.59 0.91
N CYS A 46 2.27 -12.66 -0.42
CA CYS A 46 2.60 -11.56 -1.27
C CYS A 46 1.58 -10.46 -1.03
N TYR A 47 2.08 -9.33 -0.55
CA TYR A 47 1.29 -8.14 -0.25
C TYR A 47 0.47 -7.66 -1.46
N ILE A 48 0.87 -8.03 -2.67
CA ILE A 48 0.22 -7.71 -3.94
C ILE A 48 -0.94 -8.66 -4.25
N ALA A 49 -0.91 -9.92 -3.79
CA ALA A 49 -1.97 -10.91 -4.04
C ALA A 49 -3.10 -10.88 -2.98
N ASN A 50 -3.11 -9.88 -2.10
CA ASN A 50 -4.15 -9.71 -1.10
C ASN A 50 -5.41 -9.09 -1.73
N VAL A 51 -6.54 -9.82 -1.68
CA VAL A 51 -7.81 -9.39 -2.30
C VAL A 51 -8.37 -8.13 -1.67
N ASN A 52 -8.38 -8.01 -0.34
CA ASN A 52 -8.93 -6.83 0.35
C ASN A 52 -8.18 -5.57 -0.08
N ARG A 53 -6.85 -5.65 -0.11
CA ARG A 53 -6.02 -4.55 -0.55
C ARG A 53 -6.21 -4.21 -2.03
N PHE A 54 -6.36 -5.21 -2.89
CA PHE A 54 -6.67 -4.99 -4.30
C PHE A 54 -7.99 -4.23 -4.48
N VAL A 55 -9.02 -4.58 -3.70
CA VAL A 55 -10.30 -3.84 -3.69
C VAL A 55 -10.13 -2.43 -3.16
N GLU A 56 -9.40 -2.24 -2.06
CA GLU A 56 -9.08 -0.90 -1.52
C GLU A 56 -8.38 -0.02 -2.58
N GLU A 57 -7.39 -0.56 -3.29
CA GLU A 57 -6.69 0.18 -4.35
C GLU A 57 -7.61 0.58 -5.51
N ILE A 58 -8.57 -0.28 -5.90
CA ILE A 58 -9.59 0.05 -6.92
C ILE A 58 -10.46 1.21 -6.43
N LEU A 59 -10.92 1.14 -5.17
CA LEU A 59 -11.79 2.15 -4.58
C LEU A 59 -11.06 3.48 -4.43
N ASP A 60 -9.80 3.47 -4.00
CA ASP A 60 -8.99 4.68 -3.86
C ASP A 60 -8.75 5.36 -5.21
N LYS A 61 -8.39 4.59 -6.23
CA LYS A 61 -8.20 5.10 -7.60
C LYS A 61 -9.49 5.68 -8.17
N THR A 62 -10.61 4.97 -7.98
CA THR A 62 -11.93 5.42 -8.47
C THR A 62 -12.37 6.70 -7.75
N SER A 63 -12.23 6.74 -6.42
CA SER A 63 -12.55 7.90 -5.59
C SER A 63 -11.72 9.12 -5.99
N ALA A 64 -10.40 8.96 -6.10
CA ALA A 64 -9.50 10.04 -6.48
C ALA A 64 -9.84 10.60 -7.88
N LEU A 65 -10.16 9.71 -8.83
CA LEU A 65 -10.55 10.12 -10.16
C LEU A 65 -11.89 10.86 -10.19
N LEU A 66 -12.90 10.36 -9.46
CA LEU A 66 -14.20 11.02 -9.34
C LEU A 66 -14.08 12.43 -8.76
N LEU A 67 -13.29 12.59 -7.70
CA LEU A 67 -13.06 13.89 -7.07
C LEU A 67 -12.33 14.87 -7.99
N THR A 68 -11.49 14.37 -8.89
CA THR A 68 -10.80 15.20 -9.90
C THR A 68 -11.76 15.63 -11.02
N GLU A 69 -12.70 14.76 -11.39
CA GLU A 69 -13.62 15.00 -12.51
C GLU A 69 -14.83 15.87 -12.11
N ILE A 70 -15.24 15.83 -10.83
CA ILE A 70 -16.30 16.67 -10.27
C ILE A 70 -15.65 17.90 -9.63
N SER A 71 -15.36 18.90 -10.46
CA SER A 71 -14.84 20.19 -10.04
C SER A 71 -15.87 21.30 -10.28
N GLU A 72 -15.70 22.45 -9.63
CA GLU A 72 -16.59 23.60 -9.88
C GLU A 72 -16.56 24.03 -11.37
N GLU A 73 -15.41 23.90 -12.02
CA GLU A 73 -15.24 24.16 -13.44
C GLU A 73 -16.04 23.17 -14.29
N SER A 74 -15.94 21.86 -14.02
CA SER A 74 -16.64 20.85 -14.80
C SER A 74 -18.16 20.96 -14.62
N ILE A 75 -18.64 21.31 -13.42
CA ILE A 75 -20.06 21.59 -13.16
C ILE A 75 -20.54 22.77 -14.01
N LYS A 76 -19.79 23.89 -14.03
CA LYS A 76 -20.15 25.07 -14.82
C LYS A 76 -20.10 24.80 -16.33
N GLN A 77 -19.14 24.01 -16.78
CA GLN A 77 -18.93 23.71 -18.19
C GLN A 77 -19.97 22.74 -18.75
N HIS A 78 -20.34 21.71 -17.98
CA HIS A 78 -21.17 20.60 -18.49
C HIS A 78 -22.61 20.62 -17.99
N GLY A 79 -22.91 21.32 -16.89
CA GLY A 79 -24.28 21.50 -16.38
C GLY A 79 -25.04 20.18 -16.24
N GLU A 80 -26.18 20.06 -16.93
CA GLU A 80 -27.02 18.85 -16.92
C GLU A 80 -26.32 17.61 -17.49
N GLN A 81 -25.33 17.79 -18.38
CA GLN A 81 -24.59 16.68 -18.99
C GLN A 81 -23.41 16.21 -18.14
N LEU A 82 -23.16 16.83 -16.98
CA LEU A 82 -22.04 16.51 -16.11
C LEU A 82 -21.97 15.02 -15.77
N GLY A 83 -23.09 14.40 -15.40
CA GLY A 83 -23.13 12.98 -15.04
C GLY A 83 -22.68 12.07 -16.19
N THR A 84 -23.11 12.35 -17.42
CA THR A 84 -22.70 11.61 -18.61
C THR A 84 -21.20 11.78 -18.90
N VAL A 85 -20.71 13.01 -18.85
CA VAL A 85 -19.30 13.33 -19.12
C VAL A 85 -18.38 12.68 -18.07
N VAL A 86 -18.68 12.87 -16.78
CA VAL A 86 -17.92 12.29 -15.67
C VAL A 86 -17.90 10.77 -15.79
N SER A 87 -19.06 10.13 -16.03
CA SER A 87 -19.15 8.67 -16.18
C SER A 87 -18.28 8.14 -17.33
N ASN A 88 -18.31 8.80 -18.49
CA ASN A 88 -17.49 8.42 -19.63
C ASN A 88 -15.98 8.60 -19.37
N ASN A 89 -15.60 9.70 -18.72
CA ASN A 89 -14.20 10.01 -18.39
C ASN A 89 -13.65 9.05 -17.32
N VAL A 90 -14.44 8.78 -16.28
CA VAL A 90 -14.10 7.80 -15.24
C VAL A 90 -13.93 6.41 -15.84
N LYS A 91 -14.90 5.96 -16.66
CA LYS A 91 -14.86 4.64 -17.30
C LYS A 91 -13.64 4.49 -18.20
N SER A 92 -13.38 5.45 -19.08
CA SER A 92 -12.27 5.37 -20.05
C SER A 92 -10.91 5.35 -19.36
N ARG A 93 -10.69 6.17 -18.33
CA ARG A 93 -9.43 6.21 -17.58
C ARG A 93 -9.25 4.96 -16.70
N LEU A 94 -10.29 4.53 -15.97
CA LEU A 94 -10.21 3.36 -15.10
C LEU A 94 -9.94 2.07 -15.86
N ILE A 95 -10.46 1.89 -17.08
CA ILE A 95 -10.18 0.67 -17.86
C ILE A 95 -8.67 0.47 -18.01
N SER A 96 -7.93 1.52 -18.37
CA SER A 96 -6.47 1.44 -18.54
C SER A 96 -5.76 1.13 -17.23
N GLU A 97 -6.09 1.84 -16.15
CA GLU A 97 -5.47 1.63 -14.84
C GLU A 97 -5.77 0.26 -14.23
N LEU A 98 -7.03 -0.18 -14.30
CA LEU A 98 -7.46 -1.44 -13.74
C LEU A 98 -6.93 -2.63 -14.52
N ASN A 99 -6.72 -2.51 -15.84
CA ASN A 99 -6.06 -3.57 -16.61
C ASN A 99 -4.63 -3.85 -16.09
N SER A 100 -3.86 -2.81 -15.82
CA SER A 100 -2.50 -2.94 -15.27
C SER A 100 -2.51 -3.50 -13.85
N THR A 101 -3.36 -2.95 -12.99
CA THR A 101 -3.49 -3.36 -11.58
C THR A 101 -3.95 -4.82 -11.46
N THR A 102 -4.98 -5.20 -12.22
CA THR A 102 -5.51 -6.57 -12.25
C THR A 102 -4.50 -7.56 -12.82
N THR A 103 -3.74 -7.17 -13.85
CA THR A 103 -2.67 -8.02 -14.40
C THR A 103 -1.59 -8.29 -13.36
N THR A 104 -1.17 -7.26 -12.63
CA THR A 104 -0.19 -7.37 -11.56
C THR A 104 -0.69 -8.27 -10.44
N PHE A 105 -1.93 -8.07 -9.98
CA PHE A 105 -2.59 -8.92 -8.98
C PHE A 105 -2.63 -10.40 -9.42
N LYS A 106 -3.09 -10.67 -10.65
CA LYS A 106 -3.16 -12.02 -11.22
C LYS A 106 -1.79 -12.69 -11.28
N ASN A 107 -0.77 -11.95 -11.74
CA ASN A 107 0.59 -12.49 -11.84
C ASN A 107 1.16 -12.81 -10.45
N ALA A 108 0.95 -11.92 -9.48
CA ALA A 108 1.33 -12.17 -8.09
C ALA A 108 0.65 -13.44 -7.55
N ALA A 109 -0.67 -13.56 -7.70
CA ALA A 109 -1.44 -14.72 -7.24
C ALA A 109 -1.00 -16.03 -7.93
N TYR A 110 -0.70 -16.00 -9.23
CA TYR A 110 -0.16 -17.16 -9.95
C TYR A 110 1.20 -17.59 -9.39
N THR A 111 2.11 -16.63 -9.22
CA THR A 111 3.44 -16.89 -8.66
C THR A 111 3.34 -17.44 -7.24
N GLU A 112 2.45 -16.90 -6.40
CA GLU A 112 2.18 -17.42 -5.06
C GLU A 112 1.70 -18.88 -5.10
N GLY A 113 0.69 -19.16 -5.93
CA GLY A 113 0.13 -20.51 -6.07
C GLY A 113 1.17 -21.52 -6.56
N PHE A 114 2.03 -21.12 -7.50
CA PHE A 114 3.13 -21.96 -7.97
C PHE A 114 4.13 -22.26 -6.85
N HIS A 115 4.56 -21.24 -6.09
CA HIS A 115 5.48 -21.44 -4.97
C HIS A 115 4.86 -22.33 -3.88
N ALA A 116 3.58 -22.15 -3.56
CA ALA A 116 2.88 -23.00 -2.59
C ALA A 116 2.87 -24.48 -3.03
N GLY A 117 2.61 -24.74 -4.32
CA GLY A 117 2.66 -26.10 -4.89
C GLY A 117 4.06 -26.72 -4.83
N VAL A 118 5.10 -25.97 -5.20
CA VAL A 118 6.50 -26.44 -5.18
C VAL A 118 6.99 -26.71 -3.76
N GLN A 119 6.63 -25.86 -2.79
CA GLN A 119 7.03 -26.03 -1.38
C GLN A 119 6.35 -27.21 -0.69
N HIS A 120 5.20 -27.66 -1.21
CA HIS A 120 4.44 -28.80 -0.70
C HIS A 120 4.86 -30.15 -1.30
N HIS A 121 5.75 -30.18 -2.29
CA HIS A 121 6.31 -31.44 -2.76
C HIS A 121 7.24 -32.04 -1.70
N PRO A 122 6.99 -33.27 -1.20
CA PRO A 122 7.94 -33.96 -0.33
C PRO A 122 9.24 -34.16 -1.10
N LYS A 123 10.38 -33.85 -0.47
CA LYS A 123 11.69 -34.15 -1.03
C LYS A 123 11.75 -35.64 -1.31
N ARG A 124 11.81 -36.02 -2.59
CA ARG A 124 12.11 -37.39 -2.98
C ARG A 124 13.56 -37.67 -2.59
N THR A 125 13.74 -38.39 -1.50
CA THR A 125 15.01 -39.03 -1.15
C THR A 125 15.13 -40.28 -2.00
N TYR A 126 16.08 -40.28 -2.92
CA TYR A 126 16.59 -41.46 -3.61
C TYR A 126 17.70 -42.09 -2.76
#